data_AF-A0A0M4CLZ9-F1
#
_entry.id   AF-A0A0M4CLZ9-F1
#
_cell.length_a   1.000
_cell.length_b   1.000
_cell.length_c   1.000
_cell.angle_alpha   90.00
_cell.angle_beta   90.00
_cell.angle_gamma   90.00
#
_symmetry.space_group_name_H-M   'P 1'
#
loop_
_entity.id
_entity.type
_entity.pdbx_description
1 polymer ?
#
loop_
_entity_poly.entity_id
_entity_poly.type
_entity_poly.pdbx_seq_one_letter_code
_entity_poly.pdbx_strand_id
1 'polypeptide(L)'
;MVAHIFGEVILGDQPLTPVEVERQIRETTERLERGVEIVRERNRILKDCERLLKREKAMVYMQHRSNGLSIKDADAQTVIDTDPAHNERDQAEVAYWYARDLMVQLQNKLSALQTQAAGLRTAYPLAGRGLP
;
A
#
# COMPACT_ATOMS: atom_id res chain seq x y z
N MET A 1 6.40 -29.79 -0.17
CA MET A 1 4.99 -29.53 0.18
C MET A 1 4.81 -28.03 0.28
N VAL A 2 3.99 -27.50 -0.64
CA VAL A 2 3.26 -26.23 -0.60
C VAL A 2 4.05 -24.94 -0.27
N ALA A 3 4.54 -24.30 -1.33
CA ALA A 3 4.69 -22.86 -1.37
C ALA A 3 3.30 -22.24 -1.68
N HIS A 4 2.73 -21.41 -0.79
CA HIS A 4 1.64 -20.52 -1.18
C HIS A 4 1.63 -19.21 -0.36
N ILE A 5 2.07 -18.15 -1.04
CA ILE A 5 1.29 -16.91 -1.28
C ILE A 5 0.44 -16.44 -0.09
N PHE A 6 1.04 -15.90 0.96
CA PHE A 6 0.54 -14.81 1.82
C PHE A 6 1.77 -14.37 2.63
N GLY A 7 1.86 -13.08 2.98
CA GLY A 7 3.06 -12.47 3.58
C GLY A 7 3.70 -13.38 4.63
N GLU A 8 5.03 -13.53 4.55
CA GLU A 8 5.84 -14.41 5.39
C GLU A 8 5.19 -14.63 6.75
N VAL A 9 4.65 -15.84 6.93
CA VAL A 9 4.31 -16.38 8.24
C VAL A 9 5.63 -16.41 9.01
N ILE A 10 5.89 -15.35 9.75
CA ILE A 10 6.87 -15.39 10.83
C ILE A 10 6.23 -16.32 11.82
N LEU A 11 6.67 -17.57 11.81
CA LEU A 11 6.67 -18.54 12.90
C LEU A 11 7.05 -19.86 12.23
N GLY A 12 8.34 -19.99 11.90
CA GLY A 12 8.93 -21.32 11.99
C GLY A 12 8.70 -21.80 13.43
N ASP A 13 8.56 -23.10 13.63
CA ASP A 13 8.25 -23.75 14.92
C ASP A 13 9.32 -23.52 16.01
N GLN A 14 10.30 -22.65 15.74
CA GLN A 14 11.39 -22.31 16.63
C GLN A 14 11.28 -20.85 17.12
N PRO A 15 11.49 -20.61 18.44
CA PRO A 15 11.55 -19.26 18.98
C PRO A 15 12.61 -18.41 18.28
N LEU A 16 12.28 -17.16 17.97
CA LEU A 16 13.25 -16.21 17.42
C LEU A 16 14.34 -15.90 18.45
N THR A 17 15.59 -15.93 18.01
CA THR A 17 16.73 -15.48 18.82
C THR A 17 16.77 -13.95 18.91
N PRO A 18 17.40 -13.36 19.96
CA PRO A 18 17.51 -11.90 20.09
C PRO A 18 18.12 -11.22 18.85
N VAL A 19 19.14 -11.81 18.24
CA VAL A 19 19.80 -11.25 17.05
C VAL A 19 18.86 -11.25 15.84
N GLU A 20 18.03 -12.27 15.68
CA GLU A 20 17.06 -12.34 14.59
C GLU A 20 15.95 -11.31 14.76
N VAL A 21 15.50 -11.07 15.99
CA VAL A 21 14.50 -10.03 16.28
C VAL A 21 15.07 -8.64 15.93
N GLU A 22 16.30 -8.33 16.37
CA GLU A 22 16.96 -7.06 16.04
C GLU A 22 17.18 -6.88 14.53
N ARG A 23 17.56 -7.95 13.82
CA ARG A 23 17.69 -7.92 12.36
C ARG A 23 16.35 -7.63 11.69
N GLN A 24 15.28 -8.32 12.09
CA GLN A 24 13.95 -8.12 11.53
C GLN A 24 13.37 -6.73 11.85
N ILE A 25 13.67 -6.16 13.01
CA ILE A 25 13.32 -4.78 13.36
C ILE A 25 13.97 -3.82 12.37
N ARG A 26 15.28 -3.95 12.14
CA ARG A 26 16.03 -3.10 11.20
C ARG A 26 15.46 -3.20 9.78
N GLU A 27 15.29 -4.41 9.27
CA GLU A 27 14.74 -4.66 7.94
C GLU A 27 13.31 -4.09 7.78
N THR A 28 12.48 -4.20 8.82
CA THR A 28 11.12 -3.65 8.81
C THR A 28 11.14 -2.12 8.81
N THR A 29 12.02 -1.49 9.58
CA THR A 29 12.21 -0.03 9.59
C THR A 29 12.67 0.49 8.22
N GLU A 30 13.68 -0.13 7.62
CA GLU A 30 14.13 0.25 6.25
C GLU A 30 13.01 0.11 5.21
N ARG A 31 12.16 -0.92 5.35
CA ARG A 31 10.98 -1.08 4.49
C ARG A 31 9.92 -0.01 4.72
N LEU A 32 9.71 0.42 5.97
CA LEU A 32 8.79 1.51 6.30
C LEU A 32 9.26 2.83 5.69
N GLU A 33 10.54 3.14 5.78
CA GLU A 33 11.12 4.35 5.18
C GLU A 33 10.88 4.38 3.66
N ARG A 34 11.22 3.31 2.95
CA ARG A 34 10.93 3.17 1.51
C ARG A 34 9.44 3.21 1.20
N GLY A 35 8.62 2.63 2.08
CA GLY A 35 7.18 2.56 1.90
C GLY A 35 6.48 3.92 1.92
N VAL A 36 7.01 4.91 2.66
CA VAL A 36 6.49 6.29 2.65
C VAL A 36 6.58 6.90 1.25
N GLU A 37 7.71 6.74 0.57
CA GLU A 37 7.90 7.23 -0.80
C GLU A 37 6.95 6.55 -1.78
N ILE A 38 6.78 5.24 -1.65
CA ILE A 38 5.86 4.46 -2.49
C ILE A 38 4.43 4.96 -2.31
N VAL A 39 3.94 5.10 -1.07
CA VAL A 39 2.57 5.58 -0.81
C VAL A 39 2.37 6.98 -1.36
N ARG A 40 3.35 7.88 -1.17
CA ARG A 40 3.31 9.23 -1.74
C ARG A 40 3.19 9.20 -3.25
N GLU A 41 4.00 8.38 -3.92
CA GLU A 41 4.00 8.28 -5.37
C GLU A 41 2.68 7.70 -5.90
N ARG A 42 2.15 6.64 -5.27
CA ARG A 42 0.84 6.08 -5.65
C ARG A 42 -0.29 7.07 -5.46
N ASN A 43 -0.28 7.85 -4.38
CA ASN A 43 -1.26 8.91 -4.17
C ASN A 43 -1.15 10.00 -5.25
N ARG A 44 0.07 10.40 -5.63
CA ARG A 44 0.29 11.36 -6.72
C ARG A 44 -0.33 10.86 -8.02
N ILE A 45 -0.02 9.63 -8.41
CA ILE A 45 -0.55 8.98 -9.62
C ILE A 45 -2.08 8.95 -9.58
N LEU A 46 -2.68 8.52 -8.45
CA LEU A 46 -4.13 8.54 -8.28
C LEU A 46 -4.71 9.95 -8.50
N LYS A 47 -4.11 10.99 -7.92
CA LYS A 47 -4.56 12.37 -8.11
C LYS A 47 -4.39 12.87 -9.54
N ASP A 48 -3.39 12.40 -10.25
CA ASP A 48 -3.22 12.71 -11.67
C ASP A 48 -4.30 12.03 -12.52
N CYS A 49 -4.59 10.75 -12.29
CA CYS A 49 -5.68 10.03 -12.96
C CYS A 49 -7.06 10.64 -12.65
N GLU A 50 -7.33 11.04 -11.41
CA GLU A 50 -8.58 11.74 -11.04
C GLU A 50 -8.74 13.06 -11.82
N ARG A 51 -7.65 13.83 -11.96
CA ARG A 51 -7.65 15.09 -12.73
C ARG A 51 -7.87 14.84 -14.22
N LEU A 52 -7.21 13.81 -14.77
CA LEU A 52 -7.33 13.43 -16.17
C LEU A 52 -8.77 12.99 -16.50
N LEU A 53 -9.33 12.08 -15.71
CA LEU A 53 -10.70 11.61 -15.85
C LEU A 53 -11.71 12.76 -15.80
N LYS A 54 -11.55 13.69 -14.85
CA LYS A 54 -12.43 14.86 -14.74
C LYS A 54 -12.38 15.73 -15.99
N ARG A 55 -11.17 15.98 -16.51
CA ARG A 55 -10.98 16.78 -17.73
C ARG A 55 -11.58 16.08 -18.95
N GLU A 56 -11.31 14.79 -19.11
CA GLU A 56 -11.78 14.00 -20.24
C GLU A 56 -13.29 13.92 -20.27
N LYS A 57 -13.93 13.60 -19.13
CA LYS A 57 -15.40 13.63 -19.01
C LYS A 57 -16.00 14.96 -19.40
N ALA A 58 -15.41 16.07 -18.96
CA ALA A 58 -15.91 17.39 -19.32
C ALA A 58 -15.80 17.64 -20.83
N MET A 59 -14.66 17.30 -21.46
CA MET A 59 -14.47 17.48 -22.90
C MET A 59 -15.41 16.60 -23.72
N VAL A 60 -15.49 15.31 -23.40
CA VAL A 60 -16.34 14.33 -24.08
C VAL A 60 -17.82 14.71 -23.94
N TYR A 61 -18.26 15.09 -22.74
CA TYR A 61 -19.62 15.58 -22.52
C TYR A 61 -19.95 16.80 -23.37
N MET A 62 -19.07 17.81 -23.38
CA MET A 62 -19.25 19.01 -24.20
C MET A 62 -19.31 18.67 -25.70
N GLN A 63 -18.51 17.71 -26.16
CA GLN A 63 -18.54 17.23 -27.53
C GLN A 63 -19.89 16.56 -27.86
N HIS A 64 -20.38 15.65 -27.02
CA HIS A 64 -21.69 15.02 -27.21
C HIS A 64 -22.84 16.04 -27.23
N ARG A 65 -22.82 17.01 -26.30
CA ARG A 65 -23.82 18.09 -26.26
C ARG A 65 -23.77 18.95 -27.52
N SER A 66 -22.57 19.24 -28.03
CA SER A 66 -22.38 19.99 -29.28
C SER A 66 -22.87 19.21 -30.50
N ASN A 67 -22.80 17.87 -30.46
CA ASN A 67 -23.33 16.98 -31.50
C ASN A 67 -24.86 16.78 -31.43
N GLY A 68 -25.55 17.48 -30.52
CA GLY A 68 -27.00 17.47 -30.44
C GLY A 68 -27.62 16.31 -29.64
N LEU A 69 -26.81 15.50 -28.96
CA LEU A 69 -27.35 14.46 -28.07
C LEU A 69 -28.17 15.09 -26.95
N SER A 70 -29.27 14.44 -26.53
CA SER A 70 -30.02 14.88 -25.36
C SER A 70 -29.13 14.85 -24.11
N ILE A 71 -29.51 15.56 -23.04
CA ILE A 71 -28.70 15.60 -21.80
C ILE A 71 -28.47 14.17 -21.27
N LYS A 72 -29.53 13.35 -21.24
CA LYS A 72 -29.46 11.97 -20.74
C LYS A 72 -28.57 11.08 -21.61
N ASP A 73 -28.70 11.21 -22.94
CA ASP A 73 -27.90 10.40 -23.87
C ASP A 73 -26.43 10.82 -23.84
N ALA A 74 -26.16 12.13 -23.72
CA ALA A 74 -24.80 12.65 -23.57
C ALA A 74 -24.14 12.19 -22.27
N ASP A 75 -24.87 12.16 -21.15
CA ASP A 75 -24.36 11.63 -19.88
C ASP A 75 -24.00 10.14 -20.02
N ALA A 76 -24.91 9.33 -20.58
CA ALA A 76 -24.70 7.90 -20.76
C ALA A 76 -23.50 7.63 -21.69
N GLN A 77 -23.41 8.34 -22.82
CA GLN A 77 -22.32 8.15 -23.77
C GLN A 77 -20.98 8.63 -23.21
N THR A 78 -20.95 9.72 -22.45
CA THR A 78 -19.72 10.19 -21.79
C THR A 78 -19.16 9.14 -20.84
N VAL A 79 -20.01 8.42 -20.10
CA VAL A 79 -19.57 7.35 -19.21
C VAL A 79 -18.89 6.22 -20.00
N ILE A 80 -19.49 5.81 -21.13
CA ILE A 80 -18.95 4.76 -22.00
C ILE A 80 -17.62 5.21 -22.62
N ASP A 81 -17.58 6.42 -23.17
CA ASP A 81 -16.43 6.91 -23.93
C ASP A 81 -15.25 7.30 -23.03
N THR A 82 -15.48 7.49 -21.71
CA THR A 82 -14.42 7.75 -20.71
C THR A 82 -14.08 6.55 -19.85
N ASP A 83 -14.57 5.36 -20.19
CA ASP A 83 -14.27 4.11 -19.49
C ASP A 83 -12.75 3.82 -19.38
N PRO A 84 -11.91 4.05 -20.41
CA PRO A 84 -10.47 3.83 -20.30
C PRO A 84 -9.82 4.67 -19.18
N ALA A 85 -10.11 5.97 -19.13
CA ALA A 85 -9.59 6.85 -18.09
C ALA A 85 -10.14 6.51 -16.69
N HIS A 86 -11.37 5.98 -16.63
CA HIS A 86 -11.96 5.47 -15.39
C HIS A 86 -11.21 4.24 -14.89
N ASN A 87 -10.95 3.27 -15.78
CA ASN A 87 -10.18 2.07 -15.47
C ASN A 87 -8.76 2.40 -14.98
N GLU A 88 -8.09 3.37 -15.59
CA GLU A 88 -6.77 3.84 -15.13
C GLU A 88 -6.83 4.43 -13.72
N ARG A 89 -7.85 5.25 -13.43
CA ARG A 89 -8.06 5.80 -12.08
C ARG A 89 -8.31 4.69 -11.07
N ASP A 90 -9.16 3.73 -11.39
CA ASP A 90 -9.51 2.63 -10.48
C ASP A 90 -8.28 1.74 -10.20
N GLN A 91 -7.44 1.47 -11.19
CA GLN A 91 -6.17 0.77 -10.99
C GLN A 91 -5.21 1.55 -10.09
N ALA A 92 -5.08 2.87 -10.31
CA ALA A 92 -4.27 3.74 -9.47
C ALA A 92 -4.79 3.78 -8.02
N GLU A 93 -6.11 3.75 -7.85
CA GLU A 93 -6.78 3.74 -6.55
C GLU A 93 -6.46 2.45 -5.79
N VAL A 94 -6.65 1.29 -6.42
CA VAL A 94 -6.30 -0.01 -5.83
C VAL A 94 -4.82 -0.05 -5.44
N ALA A 95 -3.92 0.44 -6.30
CA ALA A 95 -2.49 0.48 -6.02
C ALA A 95 -2.14 1.38 -4.81
N TYR A 96 -2.81 2.52 -4.68
CA TYR A 96 -2.65 3.41 -3.53
C TYR A 96 -3.13 2.77 -2.23
N TRP A 97 -4.36 2.22 -2.21
CA TRP A 97 -4.91 1.57 -1.02
C TRP A 97 -4.05 0.38 -0.59
N TYR A 98 -3.62 -0.46 -1.55
CA TYR A 98 -2.71 -1.56 -1.26
C TYR A 98 -1.40 -1.10 -0.63
N ALA A 99 -0.75 -0.06 -1.18
CA ALA A 99 0.51 0.47 -0.64
C ALA A 99 0.32 1.02 0.78
N ARG A 100 -0.80 1.72 1.04
CA ARG A 100 -1.13 2.28 2.34
C ARG A 100 -1.42 1.19 3.37
N ASP A 101 -2.18 0.17 2.99
CA ASP A 101 -2.51 -0.94 3.89
C ASP A 101 -1.27 -1.78 4.20
N LEU A 102 -0.37 -1.98 3.23
CA LEU A 102 0.95 -2.59 3.45
C LEU A 102 1.78 -1.80 4.47
N MET A 103 1.78 -0.46 4.40
CA MET A 103 2.46 0.38 5.38
C MET A 103 1.91 0.16 6.80
N VAL A 104 0.59 0.06 6.96
CA VAL A 104 -0.02 -0.26 8.25
C VAL A 104 0.41 -1.64 8.74
N GLN A 105 0.45 -2.65 7.86
CA GLN A 105 0.92 -3.98 8.25
C GLN A 105 2.39 -4.00 8.66
N LEU A 106 3.25 -3.22 8.01
CA LEU A 106 4.65 -3.07 8.42
C LEU A 106 4.78 -2.40 9.79
N GLN A 107 3.95 -1.39 10.09
CA GLN A 107 3.92 -0.76 11.42
C GLN A 107 3.48 -1.76 12.50
N ASN A 108 2.44 -2.55 12.22
CA ASN A 108 1.98 -3.61 13.12
C ASN A 108 3.07 -4.66 13.36
N LYS A 109 3.75 -5.09 12.30
CA LYS A 109 4.90 -6.01 12.39
C LYS A 109 6.02 -5.44 13.25
N LEU A 110 6.38 -4.18 13.06
CA LEU A 110 7.42 -3.53 13.87
C LEU A 110 7.03 -3.50 15.36
N SER A 111 5.78 -3.14 15.67
CA SER A 111 5.27 -3.14 17.05
C SER A 111 5.29 -4.52 17.69
N ALA A 112 4.90 -5.57 16.95
CA ALA A 112 4.96 -6.95 17.40
C ALA A 112 6.41 -7.39 17.69
N LEU A 113 7.35 -7.07 16.79
CA LEU A 113 8.78 -7.36 16.99
C LEU A 113 9.37 -6.64 18.20
N GLN A 114 9.02 -5.36 18.41
CA GLN A 114 9.46 -4.60 19.59
C GLN A 114 8.92 -5.19 20.89
N THR A 115 7.67 -5.68 20.88
CA THR A 115 7.07 -6.39 22.01
C THR A 115 7.82 -7.69 22.32
N GLN A 116 8.16 -8.48 21.30
CA GLN A 116 8.97 -9.69 21.47
C GLN A 116 10.38 -9.37 22.00
N ALA A 117 11.03 -8.31 21.50
CA ALA A 117 12.33 -7.86 21.98
C ALA A 117 12.29 -7.44 23.47
N ALA A 118 11.20 -6.83 23.94
CA ALA A 118 11.01 -6.51 25.35
C ALA A 118 10.83 -7.78 26.21
N GLY A 119 10.08 -8.77 25.72
CA GLY A 119 9.92 -10.07 26.36
C GLY A 119 11.25 -10.82 26.50
N LEU A 120 12.05 -10.86 25.44
CA LEU A 120 13.37 -11.50 25.45
C LEU A 120 14.35 -10.84 26.42
N ARG A 121 14.35 -9.50 26.51
CA ARG A 121 15.17 -8.76 27.49
C ARG A 121 14.79 -9.05 28.94
N THR A 122 13.50 -9.25 29.20
CA THR A 122 13.00 -9.66 30.53
C THR A 122 13.40 -11.11 30.84
N ALA A 123 13.30 -12.01 29.86
CA ALA A 123 13.65 -13.42 30.03
C ALA A 123 15.16 -13.68 30.14
N TYR A 124 15.99 -12.85 29.49
CA TYR A 124 17.44 -12.98 29.45
C TYR A 124 18.14 -11.65 29.81
N PRO A 125 18.12 -11.24 31.09
CA PRO A 125 18.66 -9.93 31.52
C PRO A 125 20.18 -9.78 31.34
N LEU A 126 20.91 -10.87 31.07
CA LEU A 126 22.34 -10.89 30.77
C LEU A 126 22.65 -10.89 29.26
N ALA A 127 21.67 -11.15 28.39
CA ALA A 127 21.88 -11.14 26.94
C ALA A 127 21.98 -9.69 26.44
N GLY A 128 23.19 -9.26 26.07
CA GLY A 128 23.46 -7.91 25.54
C GLY A 128 24.26 -6.99 26.47
N ARG A 129 24.52 -7.39 27.72
CA ARG A 129 25.64 -6.84 28.49
C ARG A 129 26.90 -7.57 28.03
N GLY A 130 27.77 -6.90 27.30
CA GLY A 130 29.15 -7.38 27.14
C GLY A 130 29.69 -7.70 28.54
N LEU A 131 30.22 -8.90 28.71
CA LEU A 131 30.94 -9.26 29.94
C LEU A 131 32.08 -8.23 30.14
N PRO A 132 32.35 -7.79 31.38
CA PRO A 132 33.35 -6.77 31.68
C PRO A 132 34.74 -7.13 31.20
#